data_AF-M0E1W9-F1
#
_entry.id   AF-M0E1W9-F1
#
_cell.length_a   1.000
_cell.length_b   1.000
_cell.length_c   1.000
_cell.angle_alpha   90.00
_cell.angle_beta   90.00
_cell.angle_gamma   90.00
#
_symmetry.space_group_name_H-M   'P 1'
#
loop_
_entity.id
_entity.type
_entity.pdbx_description
1 polymer ?
#
loop_
_entity_poly.entity_id
_entity_poly.type
_entity_poly.pdbx_seq_one_letter_code
_entity_poly.pdbx_strand_id
1 'polypeptide(L)'
;MKRTRRDLLATSAGTLTAAGSVGVAGCLDFAAGDGPQGPEGVPETLTCEDDAFARLTAPFDEPVEGTIVDAGGTRFELATEGNAETYGQSMRLVFRNTGDEPATVLGKHAYSFQRQTGEGWLDVRGSPTGEAVELPRIEETLDPSGAYIWSIDLEEAVIASAVPDRELAVCPPLGPGTYRFVYWGIPDAPPLGAEFELVG
;
A
#
# COMPACT_ATOMS: atom_id res chain seq x y z
N MET A 1 7.68 66.48 -31.94
CA MET A 1 8.42 65.94 -33.10
C MET A 1 7.44 65.63 -34.22
N LYS A 2 7.78 66.05 -35.44
CA LYS A 2 6.98 65.90 -36.66
C LYS A 2 7.07 64.46 -37.21
N ARG A 3 5.95 63.87 -37.65
CA ARG A 3 5.81 63.20 -38.96
C ARG A 3 4.32 62.97 -39.27
N THR A 4 3.91 63.57 -40.37
CA THR A 4 2.62 63.48 -41.06
C THR A 4 2.67 62.44 -42.18
N ARG A 5 1.48 61.94 -42.58
CA ARG A 5 0.97 61.60 -43.94
C ARG A 5 0.02 60.40 -43.80
N ARG A 6 -1.29 60.67 -43.73
CA ARG A 6 -2.26 60.70 -44.85
C ARG A 6 -2.53 59.32 -45.46
N ASP A 7 -3.77 58.90 -45.24
CA ASP A 7 -4.68 58.18 -46.14
C ASP A 7 -4.08 57.15 -47.08
N LEU A 8 -4.54 55.90 -46.94
CA LEU A 8 -4.85 55.03 -48.08
C LEU A 8 -5.83 53.93 -47.58
N LEU A 9 -7.08 54.09 -48.02
CA LEU A 9 -7.98 53.05 -48.58
C LEU A 9 -8.19 51.77 -47.75
N ALA A 10 -9.39 51.56 -47.19
CA ALA A 10 -10.55 50.99 -47.86
C ALA A 10 -10.40 49.49 -48.21
N THR A 11 -11.53 48.79 -48.13
CA THR A 11 -11.81 47.45 -48.67
C THR A 11 -11.11 46.27 -48.01
N SER A 12 -11.86 45.53 -47.19
CA SER A 12 -12.40 44.23 -47.61
C SER A 12 -13.29 43.64 -46.52
N ALA A 13 -14.57 43.49 -46.84
CA ALA A 13 -15.45 42.56 -46.18
C ALA A 13 -14.90 41.15 -46.38
N GLY A 14 -14.76 40.40 -45.30
CA GLY A 14 -14.38 38.99 -45.31
C GLY A 14 -15.15 38.28 -44.22
N THR A 15 -16.32 37.77 -44.57
CA THR A 15 -17.07 36.76 -43.81
C THR A 15 -16.15 35.57 -43.56
N LEU A 16 -15.59 35.48 -42.36
CA LEU A 16 -14.97 34.26 -41.85
C LEU A 16 -16.08 33.43 -41.22
N THR A 17 -16.52 32.46 -42.02
CA THR A 17 -17.24 31.27 -41.59
C THR A 17 -16.64 30.71 -40.30
N ALA A 18 -17.43 30.69 -39.23
CA ALA A 18 -17.13 29.95 -38.02
C ALA A 18 -17.13 28.45 -38.35
N ALA A 19 -15.96 27.90 -38.68
CA ALA A 19 -15.74 26.47 -38.64
C ALA A 19 -15.70 26.08 -37.16
N GLY A 20 -16.79 25.47 -36.68
CA GLY A 20 -16.82 24.83 -35.38
C GLY A 20 -15.81 23.70 -35.36
N SER A 21 -14.62 23.96 -34.81
CA SER A 21 -13.72 22.90 -34.37
C SER A 21 -14.42 22.16 -33.24
N VAL A 22 -14.91 20.97 -33.53
CA VAL A 22 -15.31 19.99 -32.51
C VAL A 22 -14.02 19.62 -31.78
N GLY A 23 -13.73 20.38 -30.75
CA GLY A 23 -12.73 20.01 -29.76
C GLY A 23 -13.26 18.78 -29.07
N VAL A 24 -12.85 17.60 -29.54
CA VAL A 24 -12.81 16.44 -28.67
C VAL A 24 -11.67 16.77 -27.70
N ALA A 25 -12.00 17.52 -26.65
CA ALA A 25 -11.29 17.38 -25.40
C ALA A 25 -11.55 15.93 -25.00
N GLY A 26 -10.70 15.03 -25.52
CA GLY A 26 -10.46 13.78 -24.86
C GLY A 26 -9.94 14.20 -23.50
N CYS A 27 -10.86 14.25 -22.53
CA CYS A 27 -10.48 14.02 -21.16
C CYS A 27 -9.55 12.83 -21.23
N LEU A 28 -8.29 13.05 -20.86
CA LEU A 28 -7.44 11.97 -20.43
C LEU A 28 -8.15 11.43 -19.18
N ASP A 29 -9.15 10.58 -19.41
CA ASP A 29 -9.51 9.52 -18.50
C ASP A 29 -8.23 8.68 -18.42
N PHE A 30 -7.31 9.13 -17.57
CA PHE A 30 -6.70 8.16 -16.70
C PHE A 30 -7.88 7.48 -16.03
N ALA A 31 -8.24 6.30 -16.52
CA ALA A 31 -8.95 5.35 -15.69
C ALA A 31 -8.06 5.14 -14.45
N ALA A 32 -8.26 6.01 -13.44
CA ALA A 32 -8.03 5.67 -12.06
C ALA A 32 -9.00 4.51 -11.82
N GLY A 33 -8.52 3.31 -12.08
CA GLY A 33 -9.32 2.10 -12.18
C GLY A 33 -9.83 1.76 -10.80
N ASP A 34 -11.16 1.80 -10.68
CA ASP A 34 -12.02 1.43 -9.55
C ASP A 34 -11.33 1.48 -8.19
N GLY A 35 -11.67 2.51 -7.39
CA GLY A 35 -11.24 2.63 -6.00
C GLY A 35 -11.56 1.39 -5.16
N PRO A 36 -11.30 1.40 -3.85
CA PRO A 36 -11.45 0.21 -3.03
C PRO A 36 -12.90 -0.34 -3.12
N GLN A 37 -13.04 -1.58 -3.62
CA GLN A 37 -14.33 -2.24 -3.87
C GLN A 37 -14.79 -3.14 -2.72
N GLY A 38 -13.97 -3.29 -1.69
CA GLY A 38 -14.26 -4.09 -0.51
C GLY A 38 -15.25 -3.44 0.46
N PRO A 39 -15.56 -4.12 1.59
CA PRO A 39 -16.43 -3.55 2.61
C PRO A 39 -15.84 -2.26 3.18
N GLU A 40 -16.67 -1.28 3.56
CA GLU A 40 -16.21 -0.02 4.14
C GLU A 40 -16.12 -0.07 5.68
N GLY A 41 -15.23 0.74 6.25
CA GLY A 41 -15.09 0.89 7.70
C GLY A 41 -14.53 -0.36 8.38
N VAL A 42 -15.13 -0.75 9.50
CA VAL A 42 -14.76 -1.94 10.30
C VAL A 42 -15.80 -3.04 10.03
N PRO A 43 -15.59 -3.93 9.05
CA PRO A 43 -16.49 -5.05 8.84
C PRO A 43 -16.42 -6.02 10.03
N GLU A 44 -17.48 -6.79 10.29
CA GLU A 44 -17.46 -7.80 11.35
C GLU A 44 -16.34 -8.83 11.13
N THR A 45 -16.15 -9.28 9.88
CA THR A 45 -15.10 -10.22 9.46
C THR A 45 -14.72 -9.99 7.99
N LEU A 46 -13.74 -10.74 7.48
CA LEU A 46 -13.33 -10.76 6.07
C LEU A 46 -13.90 -11.98 5.36
N THR A 47 -15.13 -11.86 4.85
CA THR A 47 -15.80 -12.95 4.13
C THR A 47 -15.33 -13.03 2.68
N CYS A 48 -15.07 -14.26 2.21
CA CYS A 48 -14.74 -14.57 0.83
C CYS A 48 -15.92 -15.26 0.14
N GLU A 49 -16.13 -14.96 -1.14
CA GLU A 49 -17.14 -15.68 -1.95
C GLU A 49 -16.71 -17.13 -2.23
N ASP A 50 -15.40 -17.37 -2.30
CA ASP A 50 -14.84 -18.70 -2.44
C ASP A 50 -14.57 -19.31 -1.05
N ASP A 51 -15.36 -20.32 -0.69
CA ASP A 51 -15.22 -21.08 0.55
C ASP A 51 -13.90 -21.87 0.62
N ALA A 52 -13.20 -22.06 -0.51
CA ALA A 52 -11.87 -22.66 -0.52
C ALA A 52 -10.79 -21.70 -0.01
N PHE A 53 -11.05 -20.39 0.12
CA PHE A 53 -10.02 -19.44 0.53
C PHE A 53 -9.52 -19.70 1.96
N ALA A 54 -8.22 -20.00 2.10
CA ALA A 54 -7.58 -20.19 3.40
C ALA A 54 -6.72 -18.97 3.76
N ARG A 55 -7.25 -18.10 4.63
CA ARG A 55 -6.56 -16.88 5.10
C ARG A 55 -5.26 -17.21 5.83
N LEU A 56 -4.23 -16.38 5.61
CA LEU A 56 -3.00 -16.48 6.38
C LEU A 56 -3.28 -16.25 7.86
N THR A 57 -2.83 -17.17 8.69
CA THR A 57 -2.86 -17.00 10.15
C THR A 57 -1.61 -16.24 10.57
N ALA A 58 -1.76 -15.23 11.42
CA ALA A 58 -0.64 -14.51 11.98
C ALA A 58 0.30 -15.49 12.71
N PRO A 59 1.60 -15.52 12.40
CA PRO A 59 2.55 -16.47 12.99
C PRO A 59 3.05 -16.05 14.38
N PHE A 60 2.27 -15.25 15.09
CA PHE A 60 2.56 -14.64 16.39
C PHE A 60 1.27 -14.52 17.19
N ASP A 61 1.38 -14.63 18.52
CA ASP A 61 0.26 -14.50 19.46
C ASP A 61 0.39 -13.23 20.32
N GLU A 62 1.59 -12.64 20.34
CA GLU A 62 1.90 -11.42 21.05
C GLU A 62 1.09 -10.24 20.49
N PRO A 63 0.71 -9.28 21.35
CA PRO A 63 0.13 -8.05 20.87
C PRO A 63 1.12 -7.34 19.95
N VAL A 64 0.59 -6.79 18.85
CA VAL A 64 1.37 -5.89 18.01
C VAL A 64 1.61 -4.61 18.80
N GLU A 65 2.87 -4.42 19.18
CA GLU A 65 3.32 -3.19 19.81
C GLU A 65 3.34 -2.07 18.76
N GLY A 66 3.60 -0.83 19.18
CA GLY A 66 3.67 0.30 18.27
C GLY A 66 4.81 0.18 17.25
N THR A 67 5.39 1.31 16.88
CA THR A 67 6.41 1.36 15.82
C THR A 67 7.83 1.13 16.31
N ILE A 68 8.06 0.94 17.62
CA ILE A 68 9.39 0.82 18.22
C ILE A 68 9.42 -0.33 19.24
N VAL A 69 10.49 -1.12 19.24
CA VAL A 69 10.72 -2.16 20.24
C VAL A 69 12.21 -2.27 20.59
N ASP A 70 12.50 -2.58 21.84
CA ASP A 70 13.84 -2.92 22.33
C ASP A 70 13.91 -4.45 22.50
N ALA A 71 14.82 -5.12 21.77
CA ALA A 71 14.94 -6.57 21.74
C ALA A 71 16.39 -7.01 21.56
N GLY A 72 16.82 -8.07 22.26
CA GLY A 72 18.18 -8.59 22.13
C GLY A 72 19.31 -7.59 22.40
N GLY A 73 19.04 -6.53 23.18
CA GLY A 73 20.00 -5.45 23.44
C GLY A 73 20.08 -4.38 22.35
N THR A 74 19.27 -4.47 21.29
CA THR A 74 19.17 -3.44 20.25
C THR A 74 17.78 -2.80 20.21
N ARG A 75 17.67 -1.67 19.50
CA ARG A 75 16.40 -0.98 19.24
C ARG A 75 16.02 -1.08 17.77
N PHE A 76 14.80 -1.51 17.51
CA PHE A 76 14.21 -1.52 16.18
C PHE A 76 13.10 -0.49 16.04
N GLU A 77 12.93 0.03 14.83
CA GLU A 77 11.87 0.95 14.48
C GLU A 77 11.26 0.60 13.12
N LEU A 78 9.95 0.67 13.02
CA LEU A 78 9.16 0.57 11.79
C LEU A 78 8.48 1.92 11.52
N ALA A 79 8.87 2.60 10.45
CA ALA A 79 8.29 3.87 10.03
C ALA A 79 7.47 3.70 8.74
N THR A 80 6.43 4.53 8.59
CA THR A 80 5.61 4.65 7.38
C THR A 80 5.58 6.11 6.90
N GLU A 81 5.52 6.33 5.59
CA GLU A 81 5.42 7.67 4.99
C GLU A 81 3.96 8.17 4.94
N GLY A 82 3.36 8.35 6.12
CA GLY A 82 1.96 8.76 6.24
C GLY A 82 1.12 7.76 6.99
N ASN A 83 -0.11 8.16 7.27
CA ASN A 83 -1.10 7.36 8.01
C ASN A 83 -2.46 7.33 7.30
N ALA A 84 -2.52 7.83 6.06
CA ALA A 84 -3.69 7.79 5.21
C ALA A 84 -3.22 7.66 3.76
N GLU A 85 -3.63 6.58 3.11
CA GLU A 85 -3.15 6.18 1.80
C GLU A 85 -4.32 5.99 0.84
N THR A 86 -4.16 6.41 -0.41
CA THR A 86 -5.20 6.21 -1.42
C THR A 86 -4.99 4.86 -2.12
N TYR A 87 -6.09 4.15 -2.39
CA TYR A 87 -6.05 2.95 -3.23
C TYR A 87 -5.27 3.19 -4.55
N GLY A 88 -4.47 2.21 -4.97
CA GLY A 88 -3.58 2.33 -6.13
C GLY A 88 -2.36 3.23 -5.94
N GLN A 89 -2.15 3.84 -4.76
CA GLN A 89 -0.90 4.53 -4.45
C GLN A 89 0.10 3.59 -3.79
N SER A 90 1.38 3.96 -3.87
CA SER A 90 2.47 3.23 -3.21
C SER A 90 2.68 3.74 -1.80
N MET A 91 2.51 2.86 -0.81
CA MET A 91 2.88 3.13 0.58
C MET A 91 4.34 2.71 0.80
N ARG A 92 5.13 3.59 1.43
CA ARG A 92 6.52 3.32 1.77
C ARG A 92 6.69 3.05 3.26
N LEU A 93 7.30 1.90 3.58
CA LEU A 93 7.66 1.51 4.94
C LEU A 93 9.17 1.27 5.08
N VAL A 94 9.71 1.56 6.26
CA VAL A 94 11.11 1.37 6.59
C VAL A 94 11.23 0.71 7.97
N PHE A 95 11.70 -0.52 8.01
CA PHE A 95 12.14 -1.19 9.22
C PHE A 95 13.64 -1.03 9.37
N ARG A 96 14.14 -0.63 10.54
CA ARG A 96 15.56 -0.34 10.76
C ARG A 96 16.06 -0.81 12.12
N ASN A 97 17.32 -1.25 12.14
CA ASN A 97 18.10 -1.38 13.35
C ASN A 97 18.69 0.00 13.70
N THR A 98 18.20 0.59 14.78
CA THR A 98 18.64 1.92 15.29
C THR A 98 19.60 1.80 16.47
N GLY A 99 19.92 0.58 16.90
CA GLY A 99 20.96 0.34 17.90
C GLY A 99 22.36 0.31 17.29
N ASP A 100 23.33 0.05 18.15
CA ASP A 100 24.76 0.06 17.82
C ASP A 100 25.32 -1.35 17.55
N GLU A 101 24.52 -2.40 17.72
CA GLU A 101 24.92 -3.80 17.54
C GLU A 101 24.14 -4.47 16.40
N PRO A 102 24.76 -5.38 15.63
CA PRO A 102 24.03 -6.24 14.69
C PRO A 102 23.03 -7.11 15.44
N ALA A 103 21.91 -7.43 14.79
CA ALA A 103 20.90 -8.31 15.38
C ALA A 103 20.36 -9.32 14.38
N THR A 104 19.94 -10.48 14.87
CA THR A 104 19.26 -11.50 14.06
C THR A 104 17.80 -11.11 13.88
N VAL A 105 17.33 -11.12 12.64
CA VAL A 105 15.94 -10.88 12.25
C VAL A 105 15.51 -11.89 11.19
N LEU A 106 14.23 -11.99 10.88
CA LEU A 106 13.73 -12.73 9.72
C LEU A 106 13.71 -11.81 8.49
N GLY A 107 13.92 -12.38 7.31
CA GLY A 107 13.96 -11.63 6.06
C GLY A 107 12.71 -10.78 5.78
N LYS A 108 12.81 -9.87 4.81
CA LYS A 108 11.79 -8.84 4.48
C LYS A 108 10.36 -9.34 4.18
N HIS A 109 10.17 -10.65 3.99
CA HIS A 109 8.86 -11.25 3.73
C HIS A 109 8.16 -11.74 5.01
N ALA A 110 8.79 -11.57 6.18
CA ALA A 110 8.22 -11.85 7.49
C ALA A 110 7.27 -10.73 7.96
N TYR A 111 6.22 -10.46 7.16
CA TYR A 111 5.21 -9.46 7.51
C TYR A 111 3.78 -9.94 7.25
N SER A 112 2.85 -9.37 8.00
CA SER A 112 1.40 -9.52 7.83
C SER A 112 0.80 -8.19 7.34
N PHE A 113 -0.17 -8.25 6.44
CA PHE A 113 -0.90 -7.07 5.96
C PHE A 113 -2.35 -7.21 6.42
N GLN A 114 -2.72 -6.46 7.45
CA GLN A 114 -3.92 -6.74 8.23
C GLN A 114 -4.95 -5.63 8.10
N ARG A 115 -6.21 -6.02 8.20
CA ARG A 115 -7.36 -5.13 8.26
C ARG A 115 -8.05 -5.22 9.61
N GLN A 116 -8.50 -4.09 10.13
CA GLN A 116 -9.31 -4.04 11.35
C GLN A 116 -10.72 -4.55 11.08
N THR A 117 -11.20 -5.46 11.93
CA THR A 117 -12.55 -6.04 11.87
C THR A 117 -13.17 -6.10 13.27
N GLY A 118 -14.45 -6.45 13.36
CA GLY A 118 -15.15 -6.72 14.62
C GLY A 118 -14.54 -7.89 15.40
N GLU A 119 -13.94 -8.86 14.69
CA GLU A 119 -13.23 -10.01 15.27
C GLU A 119 -11.77 -9.71 15.62
N GLY A 120 -11.29 -8.48 15.39
CA GLY A 120 -9.91 -8.07 15.58
C GLY A 120 -9.18 -7.88 14.26
N TRP A 121 -7.87 -8.15 14.23
CA TRP A 121 -7.04 -7.92 13.05
C TRP A 121 -6.87 -9.20 12.24
N LEU A 122 -7.22 -9.14 10.95
CA LEU A 122 -7.13 -10.29 10.05
C LEU A 122 -6.22 -9.96 8.87
N ASP A 123 -5.33 -10.88 8.47
CA ASP A 123 -4.54 -10.69 7.24
C ASP A 123 -5.48 -10.70 6.03
N VAL A 124 -5.27 -9.79 5.09
CA VAL A 124 -6.10 -9.71 3.88
C VAL A 124 -5.73 -10.79 2.86
N ARG A 125 -4.57 -11.43 3.03
CA ARG A 125 -4.04 -12.44 2.11
C ARG A 125 -4.36 -13.84 2.59
N GLY A 126 -4.42 -14.76 1.63
CA GLY A 126 -4.63 -16.17 1.87
C GLY A 126 -4.36 -17.00 0.62
N SER A 127 -4.42 -18.30 0.78
CA SER A 127 -4.34 -19.25 -0.32
C SER A 127 -5.69 -19.33 -1.04
N PRO A 128 -5.73 -19.14 -2.37
CA PRO A 128 -6.96 -19.32 -3.15
C PRO A 128 -7.36 -20.80 -3.31
N THR A 129 -6.46 -21.75 -3.02
CA THR A 129 -6.71 -23.19 -3.19
C THR A 129 -7.08 -23.91 -1.89
N GLY A 130 -7.09 -23.18 -0.76
CA GLY A 130 -7.38 -23.72 0.57
C GLY A 130 -6.22 -24.42 1.25
N GLU A 131 -5.10 -24.58 0.57
CA GLU A 131 -3.88 -25.09 1.18
C GLU A 131 -3.29 -24.06 2.15
N ALA A 132 -2.92 -24.49 3.35
CA ALA A 132 -2.26 -23.61 4.31
C ALA A 132 -0.89 -23.17 3.76
N VAL A 133 -0.67 -21.85 3.71
CA VAL A 133 0.58 -21.26 3.22
C VAL A 133 1.37 -20.70 4.40
N GLU A 134 2.64 -21.09 4.49
CA GLU A 134 3.59 -20.52 5.45
C GLU A 134 4.51 -19.49 4.77
N LEU A 135 4.63 -18.33 5.42
CA LEU A 135 5.54 -17.28 5.00
C LEU A 135 7.00 -17.64 5.33
N PRO A 136 7.99 -17.20 4.54
CA PRO A 136 9.40 -17.48 4.78
C PRO A 136 9.86 -17.01 6.16
N ARG A 137 10.61 -17.87 6.87
CA ARG A 137 11.23 -17.59 8.18
C ARG A 137 12.76 -17.68 8.11
N ILE A 138 13.33 -17.14 7.05
CA ILE A 138 14.79 -17.17 6.84
C ILE A 138 15.42 -16.13 7.76
N GLU A 139 16.31 -16.56 8.64
CA GLU A 139 17.09 -15.65 9.49
C GLU A 139 18.16 -14.90 8.69
N GLU A 140 18.32 -13.63 9.01
CA GLU A 140 19.29 -12.70 8.44
C GLU A 140 19.93 -11.88 9.57
N THR A 141 21.13 -11.37 9.34
CA THR A 141 21.77 -10.39 10.22
C THR A 141 21.46 -8.99 9.71
N LEU A 142 20.86 -8.16 10.57
CA LEU A 142 20.65 -6.74 10.32
C LEU A 142 21.68 -5.93 11.09
N ASP A 143 22.68 -5.44 10.37
CA ASP A 143 23.72 -4.57 10.90
C ASP A 143 23.16 -3.26 11.49
N PRO A 144 23.92 -2.54 12.33
CA PRO A 144 23.57 -1.18 12.75
C PRO A 144 23.28 -0.29 11.53
N SER A 145 22.19 0.48 11.56
CA SER A 145 21.68 1.26 10.40
C SER A 145 21.21 0.42 9.20
N GLY A 146 21.24 -0.91 9.28
CA GLY A 146 20.62 -1.81 8.32
C GLY A 146 19.11 -1.64 8.31
N ALA A 147 18.51 -1.76 7.13
CA ALA A 147 17.08 -1.54 6.95
C ALA A 147 16.44 -2.45 5.90
N TYR A 148 15.17 -2.76 6.12
CA TYR A 148 14.27 -3.23 5.08
C TYR A 148 13.37 -2.09 4.64
N ILE A 149 13.24 -1.93 3.33
CA ILE A 149 12.40 -0.90 2.72
C ILE A 149 11.37 -1.61 1.86
N TRP A 150 10.09 -1.33 2.12
CA TRP A 150 8.98 -1.77 1.31
C TRP A 150 8.39 -0.57 0.56
N SER A 151 8.04 -0.79 -0.71
CA SER A 151 7.17 0.08 -1.50
C SER A 151 6.03 -0.82 -1.97
N ILE A 152 4.85 -0.67 -1.38
CA ILE A 152 3.71 -1.54 -1.62
C ILE A 152 2.64 -0.72 -2.30
N ASP A 153 2.36 -1.04 -3.55
CA ASP A 153 1.21 -0.47 -4.25
C ASP A 153 -0.05 -1.09 -3.65
N LEU A 154 -0.99 -0.25 -3.24
CA LEU A 154 -2.23 -0.63 -2.56
C LEU A 154 -3.25 -1.16 -3.58
N GLU A 155 -2.88 -2.27 -4.19
CA GLU A 155 -3.64 -3.03 -5.18
C GLU A 155 -3.53 -4.51 -4.84
N GLU A 156 -4.62 -5.25 -5.02
CA GLU A 156 -4.73 -6.66 -4.65
C GLU A 156 -3.66 -7.51 -5.33
N ALA A 157 -3.40 -7.28 -6.61
CA ALA A 157 -2.43 -8.04 -7.39
C ALA A 157 -0.99 -7.86 -6.86
N VAL A 158 -0.64 -6.63 -6.44
CA VAL A 158 0.69 -6.33 -5.90
C VAL A 158 0.83 -6.93 -4.49
N ILE A 159 -0.18 -6.77 -3.64
CA ILE A 159 -0.18 -7.34 -2.29
C ILE A 159 -0.17 -8.88 -2.32
N ALA A 160 -0.89 -9.49 -3.27
CA ALA A 160 -0.92 -10.94 -3.47
C ALA A 160 0.43 -11.51 -3.94
N SER A 161 1.12 -10.82 -4.84
CA SER A 161 2.39 -11.28 -5.42
C SER A 161 3.65 -10.88 -4.62
N ALA A 162 3.49 -10.24 -3.47
CA ALA A 162 4.59 -9.64 -2.72
C ALA A 162 5.57 -10.64 -2.08
N VAL A 163 5.20 -11.93 -2.01
CA VAL A 163 6.05 -13.00 -1.46
C VAL A 163 6.45 -13.97 -2.58
N PRO A 164 7.75 -14.05 -2.92
CA PRO A 164 8.23 -14.95 -3.96
C PRO A 164 7.87 -16.42 -3.69
N ASP A 165 7.59 -17.17 -4.76
CA ASP A 165 7.29 -18.61 -4.72
C ASP A 165 6.12 -18.98 -3.79
N ARG A 166 5.18 -18.05 -3.58
CA ARG A 166 3.93 -18.27 -2.85
C ARG A 166 2.76 -17.84 -3.71
N GLU A 167 1.77 -18.70 -3.80
CA GLU A 167 0.50 -18.39 -4.45
C GLU A 167 -0.45 -17.85 -3.39
N LEU A 168 -0.62 -16.53 -3.38
CA LEU A 168 -1.55 -15.84 -2.48
C LEU A 168 -2.56 -15.04 -3.31
N ALA A 169 -3.70 -14.76 -2.70
CA ALA A 169 -4.71 -13.85 -3.19
C ALA A 169 -5.16 -12.93 -2.04
N VAL A 170 -5.70 -11.76 -2.38
CA VAL A 170 -6.34 -10.85 -1.42
C VAL A 170 -7.85 -11.10 -1.44
N CYS A 171 -8.45 -11.31 -0.26
CA CYS A 171 -9.88 -11.54 -0.15
C CYS A 171 -10.46 -11.14 1.23
N PRO A 172 -11.56 -10.36 1.25
CA PRO A 172 -12.25 -9.73 0.11
C PRO A 172 -11.37 -8.67 -0.57
N PRO A 173 -11.81 -8.03 -1.69
CA PRO A 173 -11.14 -6.86 -2.23
C PRO A 173 -10.88 -5.81 -1.14
N LEU A 174 -9.88 -4.96 -1.36
CA LEU A 174 -9.58 -3.87 -0.44
C LEU A 174 -10.75 -2.90 -0.40
N GLY A 175 -11.20 -2.58 0.80
CA GLY A 175 -12.25 -1.60 1.07
C GLY A 175 -11.71 -0.44 1.91
N PRO A 176 -12.30 0.76 1.88
CA PRO A 176 -11.83 1.86 2.70
C PRO A 176 -11.97 1.52 4.19
N GLY A 177 -11.00 1.92 5.00
CA GLY A 177 -10.95 1.58 6.43
C GLY A 177 -9.52 1.49 6.96
N THR A 178 -9.40 1.04 8.21
CA THR A 178 -8.10 0.97 8.90
C THR A 178 -7.37 -0.34 8.64
N TYR A 179 -6.11 -0.20 8.23
CA TYR A 179 -5.18 -1.28 7.96
C TYR A 179 -3.92 -1.13 8.80
N ARG A 180 -3.13 -2.21 8.88
CA ARG A 180 -1.79 -2.14 9.44
C ARG A 180 -0.83 -3.09 8.73
N PHE A 181 0.40 -2.61 8.56
CA PHE A 181 1.53 -3.46 8.22
C PHE A 181 2.17 -3.95 9.51
N VAL A 182 2.36 -5.26 9.65
CA VAL A 182 2.96 -5.86 10.84
C VAL A 182 4.21 -6.62 10.47
N TYR A 183 5.36 -6.19 10.96
CA TYR A 183 6.60 -6.95 10.86
C TYR A 183 6.79 -7.81 12.10
N TRP A 184 6.83 -9.13 11.91
CA TRP A 184 6.95 -10.13 12.98
C TRP A 184 8.31 -10.84 12.97
N GLY A 185 9.26 -10.33 12.19
CA GLY A 185 10.57 -10.93 12.01
C GLY A 185 11.59 -10.63 13.11
N ILE A 186 11.19 -10.15 14.29
CA ILE A 186 12.13 -9.92 15.40
C ILE A 186 12.02 -11.12 16.36
N PRO A 187 13.04 -12.01 16.42
CA PRO A 187 13.01 -13.15 17.32
C PRO A 187 12.85 -12.71 18.78
N ASP A 188 12.05 -13.45 19.54
CA ASP A 188 11.81 -13.25 20.98
C ASP A 188 11.32 -11.83 21.36
N ALA A 189 10.69 -11.11 20.43
CA ALA A 189 10.14 -9.78 20.65
C ALA A 189 8.72 -9.65 20.07
N PRO A 190 7.89 -8.76 20.64
CA PRO A 190 6.61 -8.42 20.04
C PRO A 190 6.76 -7.89 18.61
N PRO A 191 5.81 -8.19 17.72
CA PRO A 191 5.80 -7.64 16.37
C PRO A 191 5.57 -6.12 16.37
N LEU A 192 6.13 -5.43 15.38
CA LEU A 192 5.95 -3.99 15.16
C LEU A 192 4.82 -3.73 14.18
N GLY A 193 3.94 -2.77 14.50
CA GLY A 193 2.82 -2.37 13.67
C GLY A 193 2.88 -0.92 13.19
N ALA A 194 2.64 -0.70 11.90
CA ALA A 194 2.37 0.61 11.32
C ALA A 194 0.94 0.66 10.80
N GLU A 195 0.07 1.39 11.47
CA GLU A 195 -1.34 1.58 11.08
C GLU A 195 -1.49 2.71 10.07
N PHE A 196 -2.42 2.54 9.13
CA PHE A 196 -2.79 3.56 8.15
C PHE A 196 -4.25 3.39 7.74
N GLU A 197 -4.87 4.48 7.30
CA GLU A 197 -6.23 4.49 6.75
C GLU A 197 -6.17 4.34 5.23
N LEU A 198 -6.85 3.35 4.65
CA LEU A 198 -7.06 3.29 3.22
C LEU A 198 -8.26 4.16 2.86
N VAL A 199 -8.05 5.16 2.01
CA VAL A 199 -9.07 6.08 1.52
C VAL A 199 -9.25 5.96 0.01
N GLY A 200 -10.42 6.32 -0.48
CA GLY A 200 -10.77 6.23 -1.90
C GLY A 200 -12.24 5.94 -2.06
#